data_AF-H9UDL5-F1
#
_entry.id   AF-H9UDL5-F1
#
_cell.length_a   1.000
_cell.length_b   1.000
_cell.length_c   1.000
_cell.angle_alpha   90.00
_cell.angle_beta   90.00
_cell.angle_gamma   90.00
#
_symmetry.space_group_name_H-M   'P 1'
#
loop_
_entity.id
_entity.type
_entity.pdbx_description
1 polymer ?
#
loop_
_entity_poly.entity_id
_entity_poly.type
_entity_poly.pdbx_seq_one_letter_code
_entity_poly.pdbx_strand_id
1 'polypeptide(L)'
;MVKVLTFLGTSSYQKAIVKFDDFETSQELFPLALLEFLKMKEGKDISAAFFLTEEAMKTYDKYNVERFCSENGIKVQKIKISEDESVTDFVRKAAELIDDGDLVILDVTNSFRSITMTAVVIYMFLRELKNVEMKVLYGKYDRATNMTKCKDMTELIDLADWIYATRLFKEFGYASILANKIKSWNERYYKQGGSSHRKPRKLKSLADAITSVSEAIRLGSIRMIHKSLNKFLGLLKEEGSAVREDVREFIPQFDLLFDAIVDRYEKFFAPGDSAKNEPVLSENELNAERELLKFYYETNDLGMATRLAREYLKNVVLFKEGKFDKLFDVEEREAISVSNDTLAQARNHIAHFGFNKDSLPSPQNIQREIQNLIEKDFESIVSNYTPSKQLKAILSPLGTTPGALYTVLKSIPGDLLVIVTSEQGEKLVPEIIEKAEFKGEYHVILVNDPFKGLDETSKVVQQATERLKDATELVINLTGGTTLLNYMIERIRDNVRYGKKIKTVIAYDERPYDEQRKEPYIVGNILELPK
;
A
#
# COMPACT_ATOMS: atom_id res chain seq x y z
N MET A 1 21.49 -33.12 -7.36
CA MET A 1 22.04 -33.89 -8.50
C MET A 1 22.14 -32.94 -9.70
N VAL A 2 22.81 -33.31 -10.81
CA VAL A 2 22.71 -32.57 -12.08
C VAL A 2 21.69 -33.28 -12.98
N LYS A 3 20.68 -32.55 -13.45
CA LYS A 3 19.60 -33.06 -14.30
C LYS A 3 19.64 -32.37 -15.65
N VAL A 4 19.92 -33.11 -16.72
CA VAL A 4 19.88 -32.57 -18.09
C VAL A 4 18.53 -32.92 -18.72
N LEU A 5 17.73 -31.91 -18.99
CA LEU A 5 16.48 -32.02 -19.75
C LEU A 5 16.77 -31.63 -21.19
N THR A 6 16.72 -32.58 -22.11
CA THR A 6 17.13 -32.36 -23.50
C THR A 6 16.09 -32.88 -24.49
N PHE A 7 16.07 -32.28 -25.67
CA PHE A 7 15.20 -32.67 -26.77
C PHE A 7 16.03 -33.27 -27.90
N LEU A 8 15.44 -34.19 -28.64
CA LEU A 8 16.03 -34.70 -29.88
C LEU A 8 14.98 -34.71 -30.98
N GLY A 9 15.38 -34.24 -32.16
CA GLY A 9 14.55 -34.24 -33.36
C GLY A 9 14.87 -35.41 -34.29
N THR A 10 14.33 -35.32 -35.51
CA THR A 10 14.49 -36.34 -36.56
C THR A 10 15.57 -35.99 -37.59
N SER A 11 16.37 -34.94 -37.33
CA SER A 11 17.43 -34.50 -38.24
C SER A 11 18.55 -35.52 -38.37
N SER A 12 19.24 -35.53 -39.51
CA SER A 12 20.49 -36.28 -39.66
C SER A 12 21.64 -35.49 -39.06
N TYR A 13 22.01 -35.83 -37.83
CA TYR A 13 23.13 -35.23 -37.13
C TYR A 13 24.47 -35.79 -37.63
N GLN A 14 25.49 -34.95 -37.63
CA GLN A 14 26.83 -35.27 -38.11
C GLN A 14 27.85 -34.90 -37.03
N LYS A 15 28.98 -35.61 -37.04
CA LYS A 15 30.05 -35.38 -36.07
C LYS A 15 30.62 -33.97 -36.23
N ALA A 16 30.58 -33.19 -35.16
CA ALA A 16 31.10 -31.84 -35.09
C ALA A 16 32.00 -31.67 -33.86
N ILE A 17 32.87 -30.67 -33.90
CA ILE A 17 33.64 -30.26 -32.72
C ILE A 17 32.72 -29.42 -31.83
N VAL A 18 32.55 -29.79 -30.56
CA VAL A 18 31.73 -29.05 -29.59
C VAL A 18 32.65 -28.40 -28.57
N LYS A 19 32.52 -27.08 -28.42
CA LYS A 19 33.34 -26.27 -27.51
C LYS A 19 32.51 -25.69 -26.37
N PHE A 20 32.97 -25.91 -25.14
CA PHE A 20 32.45 -25.37 -23.88
C PHE A 20 33.60 -24.65 -23.16
N ASP A 21 33.64 -23.32 -23.18
CA ASP A 21 34.78 -22.56 -22.65
C ASP A 21 36.13 -23.07 -23.22
N ASP A 22 36.99 -23.64 -22.38
CA ASP A 22 38.27 -24.26 -22.73
C ASP A 22 38.19 -25.77 -23.00
N PHE A 23 37.03 -26.40 -22.77
CA PHE A 23 36.78 -27.81 -23.04
C PHE A 23 36.31 -28.03 -24.47
N GLU A 24 36.85 -29.05 -25.12
CA GLU A 24 36.53 -29.42 -26.50
C GLU A 24 36.34 -30.94 -26.60
N THR A 25 35.29 -31.36 -27.29
CA THR A 25 35.03 -32.78 -27.60
C THR A 25 34.45 -32.89 -29.01
N SER A 26 34.40 -34.10 -29.56
CA SER A 26 33.81 -34.35 -30.88
C SER A 26 32.69 -35.38 -30.79
N GLN A 27 31.46 -34.92 -31.05
CA GLN A 27 30.25 -35.72 -30.90
C GLN A 27 29.29 -35.48 -32.06
N GLU A 28 28.44 -36.48 -32.32
CA GLU A 28 27.36 -36.36 -33.31
C GLU A 28 26.15 -35.60 -32.77
N LEU A 29 25.92 -35.70 -31.46
CA LEU A 29 24.81 -35.06 -30.76
C LEU A 29 25.35 -34.10 -29.70
N PHE A 30 24.86 -32.87 -29.70
CA PHE A 30 25.24 -31.87 -28.68
C PHE A 30 24.93 -32.33 -27.25
N PRO A 31 23.78 -32.99 -26.94
CA PRO A 31 23.51 -33.49 -25.61
C PRO A 31 24.58 -34.45 -25.08
N LEU A 32 25.21 -35.26 -25.95
CA LEU A 32 26.26 -36.18 -25.52
C LEU A 32 27.53 -35.41 -25.13
N ALA A 33 27.91 -34.41 -25.93
CA ALA A 33 29.03 -33.53 -25.61
C ALA A 33 28.81 -32.75 -24.31
N LEU A 34 27.56 -32.28 -24.08
CA LEU A 34 27.18 -31.61 -22.85
C LEU A 34 27.31 -32.54 -21.64
N LEU A 35 26.89 -33.80 -21.76
CA LEU A 35 27.01 -34.78 -20.69
C LEU A 35 28.49 -35.10 -20.36
N GLU A 36 29.38 -35.17 -21.35
CA GLU A 36 30.84 -35.31 -21.11
C GLU A 36 31.40 -34.12 -20.36
N PHE A 37 31.06 -32.91 -20.81
CA PHE A 37 31.50 -31.67 -20.20
C PHE A 37 31.05 -31.57 -18.73
N LEU A 38 29.78 -31.85 -18.45
CA LEU A 38 29.25 -31.80 -17.09
C LEU A 38 29.87 -32.86 -16.19
N LYS A 39 30.14 -34.06 -16.72
CA LYS A 39 30.80 -35.12 -15.96
C LYS A 39 32.23 -34.74 -15.56
N MET A 40 32.93 -34.03 -16.43
CA MET A 40 34.25 -33.48 -16.12
C MET A 40 34.17 -32.34 -15.09
N LYS A 41 33.19 -31.45 -15.22
CA LYS A 41 33.14 -30.18 -14.47
C LYS A 41 32.44 -30.27 -13.11
N GLU A 42 31.34 -31.02 -12.99
CA GLU A 42 30.39 -30.82 -11.88
C GLU A 42 30.61 -31.72 -10.65
N GLY A 43 31.46 -32.76 -10.70
CA GLY A 43 31.78 -33.61 -9.53
C GLY A 43 30.58 -34.27 -8.82
N LYS A 44 29.38 -34.15 -9.40
CA LYS A 44 28.08 -34.60 -8.90
C LYS A 44 27.55 -35.70 -9.82
N ASP A 45 26.64 -36.52 -9.30
CA ASP A 45 25.88 -37.46 -10.11
C ASP A 45 25.08 -36.71 -11.19
N ILE A 46 25.08 -37.25 -12.41
CA ILE A 46 24.40 -36.69 -13.57
C ILE A 46 23.33 -37.67 -14.02
N SER A 47 22.15 -37.14 -14.33
CA SER A 47 21.13 -37.87 -15.08
C SER A 47 20.58 -37.03 -16.23
N ALA A 48 20.14 -37.70 -17.28
CA ALA A 48 19.59 -37.09 -18.48
C ALA A 48 18.18 -37.60 -18.77
N ALA A 49 17.29 -36.71 -19.18
CA ALA A 49 15.97 -37.05 -19.70
C ALA A 49 15.84 -36.53 -21.13
N PHE A 50 15.64 -37.44 -22.08
CA PHE A 50 15.43 -37.13 -23.49
C PHE A 50 13.93 -37.10 -23.77
N PHE A 51 13.43 -35.92 -24.14
CA PHE A 51 12.06 -35.72 -24.60
C PHE A 51 11.99 -36.01 -26.10
N LEU A 52 11.27 -37.07 -26.45
CA LEU A 52 11.26 -37.69 -27.78
C LEU A 52 9.84 -37.83 -28.32
N THR A 53 9.62 -37.41 -29.56
CA THR A 53 8.47 -37.86 -30.34
C THR A 53 8.63 -39.31 -30.77
N GLU A 54 7.55 -39.96 -31.22
CA GLU A 54 7.62 -41.35 -31.71
C GLU A 54 8.66 -41.52 -32.83
N GLU A 55 8.82 -40.51 -33.68
CA GLU A 55 9.78 -40.53 -34.78
C GLU A 55 11.21 -40.27 -34.29
N ALA A 56 11.39 -39.35 -33.34
CA ALA A 56 12.69 -39.03 -32.75
C ALA A 56 13.28 -40.20 -31.95
N MET A 57 12.45 -41.14 -31.50
CA MET A 57 12.89 -42.38 -30.87
C MET A 57 13.85 -43.18 -31.76
N LYS A 58 13.56 -43.24 -33.07
CA LYS A 58 14.45 -43.92 -34.05
C LYS A 58 15.82 -43.23 -34.13
N THR A 59 15.82 -41.90 -34.06
CA THR A 59 17.06 -41.10 -34.03
C THR A 59 17.85 -41.39 -32.76
N TYR A 60 17.18 -41.38 -31.61
CA TYR A 60 17.79 -41.69 -30.32
C TYR A 60 18.49 -43.05 -30.32
N ASP A 61 17.81 -44.09 -30.84
CA ASP A 61 18.38 -45.43 -30.94
C ASP A 61 19.54 -45.50 -31.94
N LYS A 62 19.42 -44.82 -33.10
CA LYS A 62 20.47 -44.76 -34.15
C LYS A 62 21.81 -44.25 -33.59
N TYR A 63 21.78 -43.25 -32.71
CA TYR A 63 22.98 -42.65 -32.12
C TYR A 63 23.44 -43.33 -30.83
N ASN A 64 22.89 -44.50 -30.49
CA ASN A 64 23.32 -45.32 -29.34
C ASN A 64 23.39 -44.56 -28.00
N VAL A 65 22.46 -43.65 -27.75
CA VAL A 65 22.49 -42.75 -26.57
C VAL A 65 22.52 -43.53 -25.25
N GLU A 66 21.75 -44.62 -25.12
CA GLU A 66 21.74 -45.46 -23.91
C GLU A 66 23.10 -46.11 -23.64
N ARG A 67 23.73 -46.64 -24.69
CA ARG A 67 25.06 -47.26 -24.59
C ARG A 67 26.09 -46.23 -24.14
N PHE A 68 26.09 -45.06 -24.79
CA PHE A 68 26.99 -43.96 -24.41
C PHE A 68 26.82 -43.55 -22.94
N CYS A 69 25.56 -43.37 -22.50
CA CYS A 69 25.27 -42.99 -21.11
C CYS A 69 25.70 -44.08 -20.13
N SER A 70 25.44 -45.36 -20.44
CA SER A 70 25.83 -46.51 -19.61
C SER A 70 27.35 -46.64 -19.49
N GLU A 71 28.09 -46.53 -20.59
CA GLU A 71 29.57 -46.54 -20.61
C GLU A 71 30.14 -45.35 -19.80
N ASN A 72 29.38 -44.27 -19.66
CA ASN A 72 29.74 -43.10 -18.87
C ASN A 72 29.12 -43.06 -17.47
N GLY A 73 28.40 -44.08 -17.01
CA GLY A 73 27.79 -44.08 -15.68
C GLY A 73 26.70 -43.01 -15.47
N ILE A 74 26.06 -42.55 -16.54
CA ILE A 74 25.01 -41.53 -16.53
C ILE A 74 23.65 -42.22 -16.57
N LYS A 75 22.76 -41.89 -15.64
CA LYS A 75 21.37 -42.39 -15.66
C LYS A 75 20.60 -41.66 -16.76
N VAL A 76 20.00 -42.39 -17.70
CA VAL A 76 19.23 -41.79 -18.79
C VAL A 76 17.79 -42.28 -18.80
N GLN A 77 16.84 -41.38 -19.08
CA GLN A 77 15.41 -41.67 -19.21
C GLN A 77 14.88 -41.17 -20.55
N LYS A 78 13.94 -41.92 -21.12
CA LYS A 78 13.25 -41.58 -22.36
C LYS A 78 11.85 -41.12 -22.02
N ILE A 79 11.51 -39.89 -22.38
CA ILE A 79 10.23 -39.27 -22.09
C ILE A 79 9.49 -39.08 -23.40
N LYS A 80 8.40 -39.83 -23.58
CA LYS A 80 7.56 -39.71 -24.78
C LYS A 80 6.79 -38.39 -24.75
N ILE A 81 6.90 -37.61 -25.81
CA ILE A 81 6.13 -36.38 -26.06
C ILE A 81 5.46 -36.43 -27.44
N SER A 82 4.45 -35.59 -27.65
CA SER A 82 3.85 -35.38 -28.98
C SER A 82 4.02 -33.93 -29.45
N GLU A 83 4.00 -33.69 -30.76
CA GLU A 83 4.09 -32.31 -31.29
C GLU A 83 2.89 -31.44 -30.87
N ASP A 84 1.71 -32.04 -30.74
CA ASP A 84 0.47 -31.39 -30.29
C ASP A 84 0.33 -31.33 -28.76
N GLU A 85 1.37 -31.73 -28.02
CA GLU A 85 1.32 -31.72 -26.55
C GLU A 85 1.25 -30.30 -25.99
N SER A 86 0.42 -30.10 -24.96
CA SER A 86 0.32 -28.81 -24.29
C SER A 86 1.60 -28.48 -23.51
N VAL A 87 1.92 -27.19 -23.37
CA VAL A 87 3.06 -26.75 -22.54
C VAL A 87 2.90 -27.22 -21.09
N THR A 88 1.67 -27.26 -20.58
CA THR A 88 1.39 -27.71 -19.21
C THR A 88 1.66 -29.19 -18.98
N ASP A 89 1.43 -30.05 -19.98
CA ASP A 89 1.75 -31.47 -19.88
C ASP A 89 3.26 -31.69 -19.91
N PHE A 90 3.97 -30.91 -20.73
CA PHE A 90 5.43 -30.91 -20.70
C PHE A 90 5.97 -30.50 -19.33
N VAL A 91 5.46 -29.40 -18.76
CA VAL A 91 5.86 -28.92 -17.43
C VAL A 91 5.63 -30.01 -16.38
N ARG A 92 4.49 -30.70 -16.42
CA ARG A 92 4.18 -31.81 -15.51
C ARG A 92 5.23 -32.92 -15.60
N LYS A 93 5.49 -33.41 -16.81
CA LYS A 93 6.50 -34.46 -17.05
C LYS A 93 7.88 -34.01 -16.61
N ALA A 94 8.29 -32.78 -16.89
CA ALA A 94 9.59 -32.25 -16.48
C ALA A 94 9.71 -32.08 -14.95
N ALA A 95 8.65 -31.63 -14.28
CA ALA A 95 8.61 -31.45 -12.83
C ALA A 95 8.71 -32.76 -12.05
N GLU A 96 8.23 -33.87 -12.62
CA GLU A 96 8.35 -35.23 -12.04
C GLU A 96 9.79 -35.79 -12.09
N LEU A 97 10.67 -35.20 -12.92
CA LEU A 97 12.04 -35.69 -13.14
C LEU A 97 13.09 -34.95 -12.32
N ILE A 98 12.70 -33.85 -11.67
CA ILE A 98 13.58 -32.96 -10.92
C ILE A 98 13.13 -32.86 -9.45
N ASP A 99 14.12 -32.76 -8.56
CA ASP A 99 13.92 -32.65 -7.12
C ASP A 99 14.47 -31.31 -6.60
N ASP A 100 13.99 -30.87 -5.43
CA ASP A 100 14.51 -29.65 -4.82
C ASP A 100 16.02 -29.76 -4.55
N GLY A 101 16.75 -28.67 -4.82
CA GLY A 101 18.21 -28.61 -4.72
C GLY A 101 18.97 -29.18 -5.93
N ASP A 102 18.28 -29.65 -6.97
CA ASP A 102 18.92 -30.03 -8.24
C ASP A 102 19.48 -28.83 -9.01
N LEU A 103 20.57 -29.07 -9.74
CA LEU A 103 21.01 -28.22 -10.84
C LEU A 103 20.40 -28.78 -12.14
N VAL A 104 19.42 -28.08 -12.69
CA VAL A 104 18.69 -28.46 -13.89
C VAL A 104 19.26 -27.71 -15.09
N ILE A 105 19.64 -28.43 -16.13
CA ILE A 105 20.15 -27.89 -17.37
C ILE A 105 19.14 -28.21 -18.47
N LEU A 106 18.52 -27.18 -19.01
CA LEU A 106 17.60 -27.27 -20.13
C LEU A 106 18.37 -27.05 -21.43
N ASP A 107 18.61 -28.13 -22.17
CA ASP A 107 19.28 -28.11 -23.48
C ASP A 107 18.23 -27.92 -24.59
N VAL A 108 18.32 -26.79 -25.29
CA VAL A 108 17.40 -26.42 -26.38
C VAL A 108 18.00 -26.58 -27.78
N THR A 109 19.14 -27.28 -27.89
CA THR A 109 19.94 -27.35 -29.12
C THR A 109 19.28 -28.13 -30.23
N ASN A 110 18.70 -29.29 -29.89
CA ASN A 110 18.11 -30.20 -30.87
C ASN A 110 16.57 -30.27 -30.76
N SER A 111 15.96 -29.27 -30.13
CA SER A 111 14.51 -29.13 -30.05
C SER A 111 13.90 -28.63 -31.37
N PHE A 112 12.62 -28.95 -31.58
CA PHE A 112 11.83 -28.35 -32.66
C PHE A 112 11.64 -26.85 -32.45
N ARG A 113 11.35 -26.08 -33.51
CA ARG A 113 11.33 -24.60 -33.47
C ARG A 113 10.32 -24.03 -32.45
N SER A 114 9.15 -24.65 -32.31
CA SER A 114 8.15 -24.26 -31.30
C SER A 114 8.67 -24.51 -29.88
N ILE A 115 9.37 -25.63 -29.67
CA ILE A 115 9.87 -26.07 -28.37
C ILE A 115 11.01 -25.18 -27.85
N THR A 116 11.87 -24.62 -28.71
CA THR A 116 12.90 -23.67 -28.26
C THR A 116 12.27 -22.45 -27.57
N MET A 117 11.12 -21.97 -28.06
CA MET A 117 10.37 -20.89 -27.41
C MET A 117 9.63 -21.40 -26.16
N THR A 118 9.03 -22.59 -26.23
CA THR A 118 8.36 -23.21 -25.08
C THR A 118 9.30 -23.48 -23.91
N ALA A 119 10.57 -23.76 -24.18
CA ALA A 119 11.60 -24.02 -23.16
C ALA A 119 11.76 -22.87 -22.16
N VAL A 120 11.61 -21.61 -22.62
CA VAL A 120 11.59 -20.42 -21.75
C VAL A 120 10.42 -20.50 -20.77
N VAL A 121 9.23 -20.82 -21.25
CA VAL A 121 8.02 -20.96 -20.43
C VAL A 121 8.18 -22.13 -19.45
N ILE A 122 8.69 -23.27 -19.92
CA ILE A 122 8.97 -24.43 -19.07
C ILE A 122 9.92 -24.07 -17.94
N TYR A 123 11.03 -23.39 -18.26
CA TYR A 123 11.98 -22.91 -17.25
C TYR A 123 11.28 -22.05 -16.20
N MET A 124 10.43 -21.10 -16.63
CA MET A 124 9.68 -20.23 -15.71
C MET A 124 8.76 -21.02 -14.80
N PHE A 125 7.99 -21.97 -15.33
CA PHE A 125 7.11 -22.81 -14.52
C PHE A 125 7.89 -23.69 -13.53
N LEU A 126 8.96 -24.34 -13.98
CA LEU A 126 9.71 -25.25 -13.12
C LEU A 126 10.36 -24.54 -11.93
N ARG A 127 10.84 -23.30 -12.12
CA ARG A 127 11.38 -22.47 -11.04
C ARG A 127 10.34 -22.07 -9.99
N GLU A 128 9.07 -21.95 -10.37
CA GLU A 128 7.98 -21.66 -9.43
C GLU A 128 7.47 -22.93 -8.73
N LEU A 129 7.62 -24.10 -9.37
CA LEU A 129 7.16 -25.38 -8.82
C LEU A 129 8.20 -26.06 -7.91
N LYS A 130 9.49 -25.79 -8.11
CA LYS A 130 10.61 -26.49 -7.46
C LYS A 130 11.71 -25.50 -7.09
N ASN A 131 12.35 -25.71 -5.93
CA ASN A 131 13.49 -24.91 -5.50
C ASN A 131 14.80 -25.46 -6.12
N VAL A 132 15.02 -25.15 -7.40
CA VAL A 132 16.15 -25.66 -8.19
C VAL A 132 17.02 -24.54 -8.75
N GLU A 133 18.31 -24.82 -8.97
CA GLU A 133 19.16 -23.98 -9.82
C GLU A 133 18.92 -24.40 -11.27
N MET A 134 18.65 -23.44 -12.16
CA MET A 134 18.38 -23.77 -13.57
C MET A 134 19.28 -23.00 -14.51
N LYS A 135 19.72 -23.66 -15.60
CA LYS A 135 20.42 -23.05 -16.73
C LYS A 135 19.77 -23.47 -18.04
N VAL A 136 19.78 -22.58 -19.02
CA VAL A 136 19.34 -22.87 -20.39
C VAL A 136 20.54 -22.84 -21.31
N LEU A 137 20.87 -23.95 -21.95
CA LEU A 137 22.04 -24.06 -22.83
C LEU A 137 21.63 -24.29 -24.28
N TYR A 138 22.38 -23.67 -25.19
CA TYR A 138 22.16 -23.79 -26.63
C TYR A 138 23.48 -23.99 -27.38
N GLY A 139 23.60 -25.10 -28.11
CA GLY A 139 24.69 -25.38 -29.03
C GLY A 139 24.50 -24.65 -30.35
N LYS A 140 25.21 -23.54 -30.53
CA LYS A 140 25.24 -22.80 -31.81
C LYS A 140 26.17 -23.51 -32.80
N TYR A 141 25.59 -24.32 -33.69
CA TYR A 141 26.32 -24.99 -34.76
C TYR A 141 26.68 -24.04 -35.91
N ASP A 142 27.94 -24.05 -36.34
CA ASP A 142 28.46 -23.35 -37.50
C ASP A 142 28.90 -24.36 -38.57
N ARG A 143 28.19 -24.35 -39.70
CA ARG A 143 28.45 -25.24 -40.84
C ARG A 143 29.79 -24.97 -41.52
N ALA A 144 30.27 -23.72 -41.51
CA ALA A 144 31.50 -23.35 -42.20
C ALA A 144 32.74 -23.90 -41.49
N THR A 145 32.67 -23.99 -40.16
CA THR A 145 33.77 -24.48 -39.32
C THR A 145 33.56 -25.89 -38.78
N ASN A 146 32.41 -26.51 -39.06
CA ASN A 146 31.96 -27.78 -38.47
C ASN A 146 32.10 -27.81 -36.94
N MET A 147 31.78 -26.68 -36.30
CA MET A 147 31.95 -26.47 -34.87
C MET A 147 30.65 -25.99 -34.23
N THR A 148 30.34 -26.53 -33.05
CA THR A 148 29.24 -26.11 -32.19
C THR A 148 29.79 -25.41 -30.96
N LYS A 149 29.40 -24.16 -30.74
CA LYS A 149 29.75 -23.43 -29.51
C LYS A 149 28.57 -23.47 -28.53
N CYS A 150 28.80 -23.92 -27.30
CA CYS A 150 27.80 -23.80 -26.26
C CYS A 150 27.60 -22.35 -25.86
N LYS A 151 26.34 -21.91 -25.79
CA LYS A 151 25.93 -20.62 -25.26
C LYS A 151 25.03 -20.82 -24.05
N ASP A 152 25.30 -20.08 -23.00
CA ASP A 152 24.37 -19.92 -21.88
C ASP A 152 23.33 -18.87 -22.27
N MET A 153 22.07 -19.29 -22.30
CA MET A 153 20.92 -18.46 -22.66
C MET A 153 20.10 -18.06 -21.43
N THR A 154 20.57 -18.39 -20.22
CA THR A 154 19.88 -18.10 -18.95
C THR A 154 19.67 -16.58 -18.76
N GLU A 155 20.54 -15.75 -19.33
CA GLU A 155 20.41 -14.28 -19.34
C GLU A 155 19.08 -13.79 -19.96
N LEU A 156 18.54 -14.52 -20.94
CA LEU A 156 17.24 -14.18 -21.52
C LEU A 156 16.10 -14.34 -20.51
N ILE A 157 16.21 -15.31 -19.60
CA ILE A 157 15.20 -15.48 -18.57
C ILE A 157 15.36 -14.42 -17.47
N ASP A 158 16.61 -14.04 -17.16
CA ASP A 158 16.89 -12.97 -16.21
C ASP A 158 16.23 -11.64 -16.62
N LEU A 159 16.12 -11.36 -17.92
CA LEU A 159 15.38 -10.20 -18.44
C LEU A 159 13.89 -10.24 -18.05
N ALA A 160 13.25 -11.41 -18.14
CA ALA A 160 11.85 -11.54 -17.77
C ALA A 160 11.63 -11.31 -16.26
N ASP A 161 12.55 -11.76 -15.42
CA ASP A 161 12.53 -11.48 -13.98
C ASP A 161 12.66 -9.97 -13.69
N TRP A 162 13.50 -9.24 -14.46
CA TRP A 162 13.59 -7.77 -14.35
C TRP A 162 12.30 -7.08 -14.78
N ILE A 163 11.66 -7.53 -15.86
CA ILE A 163 10.36 -7.01 -16.31
C ILE A 163 9.31 -7.22 -15.23
N TYR A 164 9.21 -8.42 -14.67
CA TYR A 164 8.27 -8.74 -13.59
C TYR A 164 8.52 -7.91 -12.34
N ALA A 165 9.76 -7.85 -11.85
CA ALA A 165 10.11 -7.09 -10.66
C ALA A 165 9.85 -5.57 -10.83
N THR A 166 10.17 -5.04 -12.00
CA THR A 166 9.89 -3.64 -12.35
C THR A 166 8.38 -3.38 -12.39
N ARG A 167 7.61 -4.29 -13.00
CA ARG A 167 6.16 -4.19 -13.08
C ARG A 167 5.52 -4.17 -11.69
N LEU A 168 5.93 -5.05 -10.79
CA LEU A 168 5.44 -5.07 -9.41
C LEU A 168 5.64 -3.74 -8.70
N PHE A 169 6.81 -3.12 -8.87
CA PHE A 169 7.06 -1.82 -8.28
C PHE A 169 6.29 -0.71 -8.98
N LYS A 170 6.36 -0.62 -10.31
CA LYS A 170 5.74 0.44 -11.11
C LYS A 170 4.21 0.43 -11.02
N GLU A 171 3.58 -0.73 -11.17
CA GLU A 171 2.12 -0.84 -11.20
C GLU A 171 1.51 -0.94 -9.81
N PHE A 172 2.13 -1.67 -8.88
CA PHE A 172 1.51 -2.04 -7.60
C PHE A 172 2.23 -1.48 -6.36
N GLY A 173 3.33 -0.75 -6.53
CA GLY A 173 4.07 -0.19 -5.41
C GLY A 173 4.89 -1.20 -4.63
N TYR A 174 5.11 -2.42 -5.13
CA TYR A 174 5.88 -3.47 -4.44
C TYR A 174 7.33 -3.53 -4.91
N ALA A 175 8.26 -3.02 -4.08
CA ALA A 175 9.67 -2.94 -4.42
C ALA A 175 10.50 -4.17 -4.09
N SER A 176 10.02 -5.06 -3.19
CA SER A 176 10.88 -6.06 -2.53
C SER A 176 11.70 -6.90 -3.52
N ILE A 177 11.06 -7.42 -4.58
CA ILE A 177 11.74 -8.23 -5.60
C ILE A 177 12.77 -7.39 -6.37
N LEU A 178 12.39 -6.19 -6.82
CA LEU A 178 13.28 -5.31 -7.58
C LEU A 178 14.49 -4.86 -6.76
N ALA A 179 14.25 -4.37 -5.54
CA ALA A 179 15.29 -3.90 -4.63
C ALA A 179 16.26 -5.04 -4.26
N ASN A 180 15.75 -6.24 -3.98
CA ASN A 180 16.59 -7.41 -3.70
C ASN A 180 17.41 -7.84 -4.92
N LYS A 181 16.86 -7.74 -6.14
CA LYS A 181 17.61 -8.04 -7.37
C LYS A 181 18.74 -7.02 -7.56
N ILE A 182 18.48 -5.72 -7.39
CA ILE A 182 19.54 -4.67 -7.44
C ILE A 182 20.61 -4.91 -6.36
N LYS A 183 20.23 -5.23 -5.11
CA LYS A 183 21.16 -5.55 -4.02
C LYS A 183 22.01 -6.79 -4.33
N SER A 184 21.40 -7.85 -4.84
CA SER A 184 22.10 -9.09 -5.20
C SER A 184 23.13 -8.84 -6.30
N TRP A 185 22.77 -8.06 -7.32
CA TRP A 185 23.69 -7.65 -8.38
C TRP A 185 24.83 -6.79 -7.86
N ASN A 186 24.53 -5.80 -7.00
CA ASN A 186 25.55 -5.03 -6.32
C ASN A 186 26.53 -5.97 -5.60
N GLU A 187 26.05 -6.89 -4.75
CA GLU A 187 26.91 -7.83 -4.03
C GLU A 187 27.78 -8.72 -4.93
N ARG A 188 27.28 -9.17 -6.08
CA ARG A 188 28.05 -10.00 -7.04
C ARG A 188 29.34 -9.31 -7.46
N TYR A 189 29.29 -8.03 -7.82
CA TYR A 189 30.48 -7.26 -8.22
C TYR A 189 31.46 -7.01 -7.07
N TYR A 190 30.97 -6.96 -5.81
CA TYR A 190 31.85 -6.86 -4.65
C TYR A 190 32.50 -8.21 -4.28
N LYS A 191 31.86 -9.34 -4.60
CA LYS A 191 32.35 -10.70 -4.31
C LYS A 191 33.29 -11.26 -5.40
N GLN A 192 33.11 -10.92 -6.68
CA GLN A 192 33.91 -11.42 -7.82
C GLN A 192 35.32 -10.78 -7.96
N GLY A 193 35.94 -10.37 -6.85
CA GLY A 193 37.11 -9.49 -6.85
C GLY A 193 38.36 -9.99 -7.59
N GLY A 194 38.67 -9.32 -8.70
CA GLY A 194 40.04 -8.99 -9.10
C GLY A 194 40.19 -7.46 -9.10
N SER A 195 41.33 -6.93 -8.65
CA SER A 195 41.62 -5.51 -8.37
C SER A 195 41.50 -4.52 -9.56
N SER A 196 40.96 -4.95 -10.70
CA SER A 196 40.95 -4.25 -11.98
C SER A 196 39.55 -3.83 -12.48
N HIS A 197 38.46 -4.20 -11.80
CA HIS A 197 37.10 -3.88 -12.25
C HIS A 197 36.44 -2.81 -11.38
N ARG A 198 35.83 -1.82 -12.05
CA ARG A 198 35.04 -0.76 -11.44
C ARG A 198 33.86 -1.37 -10.67
N LYS A 199 33.49 -0.76 -9.53
CA LYS A 199 32.40 -1.23 -8.66
C LYS A 199 31.22 -0.25 -8.68
N PRO A 200 29.98 -0.74 -8.52
CA PRO A 200 28.82 0.14 -8.37
C PRO A 200 28.92 0.96 -7.08
N ARG A 201 28.64 2.25 -7.19
CA ARG A 201 28.69 3.25 -6.11
C ARG A 201 27.30 3.59 -5.55
N LYS A 202 26.25 3.50 -6.36
CA LYS A 202 24.90 4.01 -6.12
C LYS A 202 23.80 2.95 -6.17
N LEU A 203 24.07 1.74 -6.68
CA LEU A 203 23.05 0.68 -6.74
C LEU A 203 22.43 0.33 -5.38
N LYS A 204 23.24 0.27 -4.31
CA LYS A 204 22.73 0.04 -2.95
C LYS A 204 21.78 1.18 -2.53
N SER A 205 22.22 2.43 -2.70
CA SER A 205 21.43 3.62 -2.37
C SER A 205 20.11 3.68 -3.14
N LEU A 206 20.13 3.31 -4.42
CA LEU A 206 18.96 3.21 -5.28
C LEU A 206 17.99 2.14 -4.76
N ALA A 207 18.48 0.94 -4.45
CA ALA A 207 17.66 -0.13 -3.90
C ALA A 207 17.02 0.25 -2.56
N ASP A 208 17.76 0.92 -1.68
CA ASP A 208 17.25 1.38 -0.39
C ASP A 208 16.21 2.49 -0.56
N ALA A 209 16.39 3.42 -1.50
CA ALA A 209 15.40 4.46 -1.80
C ALA A 209 14.09 3.87 -2.35
N ILE A 210 14.18 2.95 -3.31
CA ILE A 210 13.04 2.22 -3.88
C ILE A 210 12.29 1.42 -2.79
N THR A 211 13.03 0.80 -1.87
CA THR A 211 12.43 0.08 -0.71
C THR A 211 11.63 1.04 0.17
N SER A 212 12.22 2.19 0.54
CA SER A 212 11.53 3.18 1.39
C SER A 212 10.27 3.75 0.74
N VAL A 213 10.27 3.98 -0.58
CA VAL A 213 9.07 4.44 -1.31
C VAL A 213 7.95 3.40 -1.24
N SER A 214 8.30 2.13 -1.48
CA SER A 214 7.33 1.03 -1.37
C SER A 214 6.73 0.94 0.03
N GLU A 215 7.57 0.91 1.07
CA GLU A 215 7.11 0.85 2.47
C GLU A 215 6.16 2.01 2.81
N ALA A 216 6.52 3.23 2.41
CA ALA A 216 5.73 4.42 2.69
C ALA A 216 4.34 4.38 2.04
N ILE A 217 4.27 3.98 0.77
CA ILE A 217 3.01 3.83 0.03
C ILE A 217 2.17 2.72 0.66
N ARG A 218 2.76 1.58 0.99
CA ARG A 218 2.03 0.47 1.62
C ARG A 218 1.48 0.80 3.01
N LEU A 219 2.14 1.70 3.74
CA LEU A 219 1.66 2.20 5.03
C LEU A 219 0.58 3.29 4.90
N GLY A 220 0.50 3.97 3.75
CA GLY A 220 -0.44 5.08 3.54
C GLY A 220 -0.11 6.33 4.38
N SER A 221 1.16 6.50 4.78
CA SER A 221 1.60 7.65 5.58
C SER A 221 2.09 8.78 4.69
N ILE A 222 1.29 9.83 4.50
CA ILE A 222 1.61 10.94 3.57
C ILE A 222 2.98 11.58 3.86
N ARG A 223 3.36 11.72 5.14
CA ARG A 223 4.68 12.24 5.52
C ARG A 223 5.82 11.31 5.11
N MET A 224 5.65 10.00 5.32
CA MET A 224 6.67 9.03 4.89
C MET A 224 6.75 8.95 3.37
N ILE A 225 5.62 9.06 2.68
CA ILE A 225 5.56 9.07 1.22
C ILE A 225 6.34 10.28 0.70
N HIS A 226 6.03 11.48 1.18
CA HIS A 226 6.77 12.70 0.84
C HIS A 226 8.27 12.55 1.08
N LYS A 227 8.68 12.13 2.29
CA LYS A 227 10.09 11.96 2.67
C LYS A 227 10.81 10.93 1.79
N SER A 228 10.17 9.80 1.51
CA SER A 228 10.75 8.71 0.71
C SER A 228 10.87 9.08 -0.76
N LEU A 229 9.87 9.74 -1.33
CA LEU A 229 9.90 10.28 -2.70
C LEU A 229 10.93 11.39 -2.84
N ASN A 230 11.00 12.32 -1.88
CA ASN A 230 12.02 13.37 -1.88
C ASN A 230 13.43 12.76 -1.85
N LYS A 231 13.67 11.72 -1.05
CA LYS A 231 14.95 10.98 -1.05
C LYS A 231 15.23 10.29 -2.39
N PHE A 232 14.23 9.61 -2.95
CA PHE A 232 14.37 8.87 -4.20
C PHE A 232 14.64 9.81 -5.38
N LEU A 233 13.82 10.84 -5.57
CA LEU A 233 13.96 11.82 -6.64
C LEU A 233 15.16 12.74 -6.40
N GLY A 234 15.46 13.08 -5.14
CA GLY A 234 16.67 13.82 -4.76
C GLY A 234 17.94 13.09 -5.15
N LEU A 235 18.02 11.78 -4.91
CA LEU A 235 19.15 10.94 -5.39
C LEU A 235 19.31 11.04 -6.91
N LEU A 236 18.21 11.07 -7.67
CA LEU A 236 18.25 11.19 -9.13
C LEU A 236 18.57 12.61 -9.60
N LYS A 237 18.22 13.64 -8.82
CA LYS A 237 18.51 15.03 -9.14
C LYS A 237 19.95 15.40 -8.84
N GLU A 238 20.46 15.02 -7.67
CA GLU A 238 21.79 15.37 -7.18
C GLU A 238 22.88 14.45 -7.75
N GLU A 239 22.58 13.17 -7.92
CA GLU A 239 23.55 12.14 -8.30
C GLU A 239 23.10 11.34 -9.53
N GLY A 240 22.13 11.84 -10.30
CA GLY A 240 21.48 11.12 -11.39
C GLY A 240 22.44 10.57 -12.44
N SER A 241 23.50 11.31 -12.79
CA SER A 241 24.51 10.84 -13.74
C SER A 241 25.24 9.60 -13.22
N ALA A 242 25.63 9.58 -11.94
CA ALA A 242 26.28 8.44 -11.32
C ALA A 242 25.33 7.26 -11.12
N VAL A 243 24.06 7.51 -10.78
CA VAL A 243 23.04 6.45 -10.69
C VAL A 243 22.81 5.81 -12.05
N ARG A 244 22.60 6.61 -13.10
CA ARG A 244 22.36 6.11 -14.47
C ARG A 244 23.57 5.40 -15.04
N GLU A 245 24.77 5.91 -14.78
CA GLU A 245 26.02 5.24 -15.16
C GLU A 245 26.12 3.86 -14.52
N ASP A 246 25.89 3.76 -13.20
CA ASP A 246 25.91 2.49 -12.50
C ASP A 246 24.82 1.52 -13.01
N VAL A 247 23.60 2.01 -13.24
CA VAL A 247 22.50 1.19 -13.79
C VAL A 247 22.88 0.63 -15.16
N ARG A 248 23.38 1.48 -16.07
CA ARG A 248 23.77 1.08 -17.41
C ARG A 248 24.96 0.12 -17.43
N GLU A 249 25.96 0.37 -16.61
CA GLU A 249 27.19 -0.43 -16.58
C GLU A 249 26.97 -1.80 -15.90
N PHE A 250 26.27 -1.81 -14.77
CA PHE A 250 26.23 -2.99 -13.90
C PHE A 250 24.92 -3.80 -14.00
N ILE A 251 23.81 -3.18 -14.41
CA ILE A 251 22.49 -3.83 -14.55
C ILE A 251 21.76 -3.35 -15.83
N PRO A 252 22.35 -3.53 -17.02
CA PRO A 252 21.81 -3.01 -18.29
C PRO A 252 20.39 -3.48 -18.62
N GLN A 253 19.98 -4.65 -18.08
CA GLN A 253 18.63 -5.18 -18.21
C GLN A 253 17.57 -4.27 -17.57
N PHE A 254 17.95 -3.52 -16.53
CA PHE A 254 17.08 -2.60 -15.81
C PHE A 254 17.08 -1.19 -16.41
N ASP A 255 18.17 -0.77 -17.07
CA ASP A 255 18.32 0.59 -17.66
C ASP A 255 17.13 0.96 -18.56
N LEU A 256 16.68 0.01 -19.39
CA LEU A 256 15.56 0.18 -20.32
C LEU A 256 14.21 0.41 -19.63
N LEU A 257 14.07 0.02 -18.37
CA LEU A 257 12.84 0.10 -17.60
C LEU A 257 12.86 1.24 -16.56
N PHE A 258 14.03 1.84 -16.35
CA PHE A 258 14.27 2.71 -15.22
C PHE A 258 13.47 4.01 -15.30
N ASP A 259 13.45 4.67 -16.45
CA ASP A 259 12.70 5.92 -16.64
C ASP A 259 11.20 5.74 -16.43
N ALA A 260 10.64 4.61 -16.85
CA ALA A 260 9.23 4.31 -16.65
C ALA A 260 8.82 4.17 -15.17
N ILE A 261 9.78 3.85 -14.27
CA ILE A 261 9.58 3.91 -12.82
C ILE A 261 9.62 5.36 -12.36
N VAL A 262 10.67 6.10 -12.74
CA VAL A 262 10.86 7.50 -12.32
C VAL A 262 9.63 8.33 -12.69
N ASP A 263 9.17 8.26 -13.94
CA ASP A 263 8.00 8.98 -14.44
C ASP A 263 6.71 8.67 -13.66
N ARG A 264 6.57 7.43 -13.15
CA ARG A 264 5.39 7.04 -12.35
C ARG A 264 5.42 7.67 -10.97
N TYR A 265 6.57 7.61 -10.30
CA TYR A 265 6.72 8.06 -8.92
C TYR A 265 6.88 9.58 -8.79
N GLU A 266 7.36 10.25 -9.85
CA GLU A 266 7.40 11.72 -9.91
C GLU A 266 5.98 12.33 -9.82
N LYS A 267 4.97 11.67 -10.39
CA LYS A 267 3.57 12.12 -10.32
C LYS A 267 2.98 12.11 -8.91
N PHE A 268 3.56 11.33 -7.99
CA PHE A 268 3.12 11.26 -6.60
C PHE A 268 3.85 12.27 -5.71
N PHE A 269 4.75 13.08 -6.29
CA PHE A 269 5.58 14.01 -5.54
C PHE A 269 5.19 15.45 -5.82
N ALA A 270 5.10 16.24 -4.75
CA ALA A 270 5.06 17.69 -4.81
C ALA A 270 6.14 18.29 -3.91
N PRO A 271 6.74 19.43 -4.28
CA PRO A 271 7.66 20.14 -3.39
C PRO A 271 6.97 20.56 -2.08
N GLY A 272 7.64 20.31 -0.96
CA GLY A 272 7.14 20.63 0.39
C GLY A 272 8.06 21.60 1.15
N ASP A 273 7.93 21.62 2.48
CA ASP A 273 8.79 22.39 3.37
C ASP A 273 10.17 21.73 3.39
N SER A 274 11.17 22.39 2.79
CA SER A 274 12.53 21.85 2.69
C SER A 274 13.24 21.69 4.03
N ALA A 275 12.88 22.50 5.04
CA ALA A 275 13.50 22.44 6.36
C ALA A 275 12.91 21.29 7.20
N LYS A 276 11.60 21.06 7.10
CA LYS A 276 10.91 19.99 7.86
C LYS A 276 10.85 18.66 7.11
N ASN A 277 11.03 18.67 5.79
CA ASN A 277 10.81 17.54 4.89
C ASN A 277 9.38 16.97 5.02
N GLU A 278 8.41 17.88 5.04
CA GLU A 278 6.99 17.60 5.16
C GLU A 278 6.22 18.20 3.98
N PRO A 279 5.08 17.59 3.58
CA PRO A 279 4.24 18.16 2.54
C PRO A 279 3.64 19.47 3.00
N VAL A 280 3.40 20.36 2.04
CA VAL A 280 2.77 21.66 2.24
C VAL A 280 1.51 21.70 1.38
N LEU A 281 0.41 22.17 1.97
CA LEU A 281 -0.85 22.27 1.24
C LEU A 281 -0.70 23.28 0.09
N SER A 282 -0.73 22.75 -1.13
CA SER A 282 -0.55 23.49 -2.36
C SER A 282 -1.32 22.79 -3.49
N GLU A 283 -1.52 23.47 -4.62
CA GLU A 283 -2.15 22.86 -5.79
C GLU A 283 -1.34 21.64 -6.29
N ASN A 284 0.00 21.72 -6.24
CA ASN A 284 0.86 20.59 -6.60
C ASN A 284 0.67 19.40 -5.65
N GLU A 285 0.55 19.64 -4.34
CA GLU A 285 0.29 18.58 -3.36
C GLU A 285 -1.08 17.94 -3.60
N LEU A 286 -2.13 18.73 -3.86
CA LEU A 286 -3.44 18.19 -4.19
C LEU A 286 -3.41 17.35 -5.48
N ASN A 287 -2.67 17.78 -6.51
CA ASN A 287 -2.50 17.00 -7.73
C ASN A 287 -1.74 15.69 -7.46
N ALA A 288 -0.68 15.72 -6.65
CA ALA A 288 0.07 14.53 -6.25
C ALA A 288 -0.78 13.55 -5.43
N GLU A 289 -1.58 14.04 -4.48
CA GLU A 289 -2.53 13.25 -3.71
C GLU A 289 -3.62 12.62 -4.61
N ARG A 290 -4.09 13.34 -5.63
CA ARG A 290 -5.06 12.82 -6.61
C ARG A 290 -4.45 11.72 -7.48
N GLU A 291 -3.20 11.87 -7.93
CA GLU A 291 -2.49 10.81 -8.67
C GLU A 291 -2.22 9.59 -7.78
N LEU A 292 -1.92 9.79 -6.49
CA LEU A 292 -1.78 8.70 -5.52
C LEU A 292 -3.12 8.01 -5.23
N LEU A 293 -4.22 8.77 -5.15
CA LEU A 293 -5.58 8.24 -5.01
C LEU A 293 -5.95 7.39 -6.23
N LYS A 294 -5.65 7.89 -7.43
CA LYS A 294 -5.82 7.16 -8.69
C LYS A 294 -5.01 5.87 -8.71
N PHE A 295 -3.76 5.90 -8.23
CA PHE A 295 -2.93 4.70 -8.10
C PHE A 295 -3.60 3.63 -7.21
N TYR A 296 -4.09 3.99 -6.02
CA TYR A 296 -4.77 3.01 -5.16
C TYR A 296 -6.08 2.50 -5.77
N TYR A 297 -6.80 3.35 -6.51
CA TYR A 297 -8.01 2.94 -7.22
C TYR A 297 -7.71 1.96 -8.36
N GLU A 298 -6.75 2.26 -9.23
CA GLU A 298 -6.32 1.42 -10.37
C GLU A 298 -5.78 0.05 -9.92
N THR A 299 -5.13 0.01 -8.76
CA THR A 299 -4.59 -1.22 -8.17
C THR A 299 -5.61 -1.98 -7.31
N ASN A 300 -6.86 -1.51 -7.26
CA ASN A 300 -7.94 -2.06 -6.46
C ASN A 300 -7.64 -2.14 -4.95
N ASP A 301 -6.76 -1.26 -4.44
CA ASP A 301 -6.54 -1.07 -3.01
C ASP A 301 -7.59 -0.08 -2.46
N LEU A 302 -8.85 -0.52 -2.42
CA LEU A 302 -9.96 0.30 -1.94
C LEU A 302 -9.80 0.73 -0.48
N GLY A 303 -9.03 -0.04 0.31
CA GLY A 303 -8.73 0.29 1.69
C GLY A 303 -7.93 1.58 1.81
N MET A 304 -6.80 1.66 1.09
CA MET A 304 -5.98 2.88 1.05
C MET A 304 -6.65 4.00 0.29
N ALA A 305 -7.31 3.70 -0.84
CA ALA A 305 -8.00 4.70 -1.64
C ALA A 305 -9.10 5.40 -0.82
N THR A 306 -9.91 4.67 -0.04
CA THR A 306 -10.97 5.25 0.80
C THR A 306 -10.39 6.13 1.92
N ARG A 307 -9.29 5.70 2.56
CA ARG A 307 -8.63 6.46 3.61
C ARG A 307 -8.06 7.77 3.07
N LEU A 308 -7.39 7.72 1.92
CA LEU A 308 -6.85 8.91 1.27
C LEU A 308 -7.96 9.82 0.73
N ALA A 309 -9.00 9.28 0.10
CA ALA A 309 -10.12 10.04 -0.45
C ALA A 309 -10.78 10.95 0.60
N ARG A 310 -10.99 10.44 1.82
CA ARG A 310 -11.55 11.23 2.93
C ARG A 310 -10.65 12.39 3.32
N GLU A 311 -9.34 12.16 3.43
CA GLU A 311 -8.39 13.20 3.82
C GLU A 311 -8.16 14.20 2.68
N TYR A 312 -8.14 13.75 1.43
CA TYR A 312 -8.06 14.58 0.23
C TYR A 312 -9.21 15.59 0.17
N LEU A 313 -10.45 15.16 0.48
CA LEU A 313 -11.59 16.07 0.57
C LEU A 313 -11.38 17.18 1.61
N LYS A 314 -10.84 16.84 2.78
CA LYS A 314 -10.50 17.85 3.81
C LYS A 314 -9.40 18.79 3.33
N ASN A 315 -8.38 18.27 2.66
CA ASN A 315 -7.26 19.06 2.13
C ASN A 315 -7.73 20.06 1.07
N VAL A 316 -8.62 19.63 0.18
CA VAL A 316 -9.26 20.48 -0.83
C VAL A 316 -10.08 21.60 -0.18
N VAL A 317 -10.82 21.33 0.90
CA VAL A 317 -11.55 22.38 1.66
C VAL A 317 -10.59 23.36 2.33
N LEU A 318 -9.56 22.87 3.03
CA LEU A 318 -8.53 23.71 3.65
C LEU A 318 -7.87 24.64 2.63
N PHE A 319 -7.58 24.13 1.43
CA PHE A 319 -6.96 24.90 0.36
C PHE A 319 -7.88 26.03 -0.12
N LYS A 320 -9.17 25.72 -0.33
CA LYS A 320 -10.16 26.74 -0.72
C LYS A 320 -10.38 27.80 0.35
N GLU A 321 -10.34 27.43 1.63
CA GLU A 321 -10.45 28.37 2.74
C GLU A 321 -9.18 29.20 2.99
N GLY A 322 -8.10 28.96 2.22
CA GLY A 322 -6.82 29.66 2.39
C GLY A 322 -6.05 29.24 3.65
N LYS A 323 -6.40 28.11 4.26
CA LYS A 323 -5.80 27.58 5.50
C LYS A 323 -4.57 26.71 5.21
N PHE A 324 -3.63 27.24 4.44
CA PHE A 324 -2.47 26.49 3.92
C PHE A 324 -1.55 25.93 5.03
N ASP A 325 -1.49 26.58 6.19
CA ASP A 325 -0.66 26.17 7.33
C ASP A 325 -1.32 25.10 8.21
N LYS A 326 -2.59 24.72 7.92
CA LYS A 326 -3.39 23.83 8.76
C LYS A 326 -3.46 22.37 8.27
N LEU A 327 -2.61 21.99 7.31
CA LEU A 327 -2.60 20.63 6.74
C LEU A 327 -2.54 19.52 7.80
N PHE A 328 -1.84 19.74 8.91
CA PHE A 328 -1.71 18.76 9.99
C PHE A 328 -2.37 19.20 11.31
N ASP A 329 -3.12 20.30 11.31
CA ASP A 329 -3.80 20.79 12.50
C ASP A 329 -5.05 19.93 12.77
N VAL A 330 -5.02 19.16 13.85
CA VAL A 330 -6.09 18.21 14.17
C VAL A 330 -7.42 18.92 14.43
N GLU A 331 -7.40 20.10 15.06
CA GLU A 331 -8.62 20.81 15.44
C GLU A 331 -9.31 21.40 14.20
N GLU A 332 -8.54 22.06 13.34
CA GLU A 332 -9.05 22.60 12.07
C GLU A 332 -9.57 21.47 11.17
N ARG A 333 -8.84 20.35 11.09
CA ARG A 333 -9.26 19.21 10.27
C ARG A 333 -10.51 18.53 10.77
N GLU A 334 -10.70 18.40 12.08
CA GLU A 334 -11.92 17.80 12.65
C GLU A 334 -13.13 18.73 12.58
N ALA A 335 -12.92 20.06 12.52
CA ALA A 335 -14.00 21.02 12.31
C ALA A 335 -14.56 21.01 10.87
N ILE A 336 -13.83 20.46 9.90
CA ILE A 336 -14.30 20.33 8.53
C ILE A 336 -15.31 19.18 8.44
N SER A 337 -16.58 19.57 8.33
CA SER A 337 -17.67 18.66 7.98
C SER A 337 -17.69 18.44 6.47
N VAL A 338 -17.37 17.22 6.04
CA VAL A 338 -17.49 16.80 4.65
C VAL A 338 -18.68 15.85 4.56
N SER A 339 -19.75 16.26 3.87
CA SER A 339 -20.99 15.49 3.71
C SER A 339 -20.84 14.35 2.69
N ASN A 340 -19.98 13.37 2.98
CA ASN A 340 -19.93 12.11 2.23
C ASN A 340 -20.03 10.92 3.19
N ASP A 341 -21.27 10.57 3.54
CA ASP A 341 -21.58 9.49 4.48
C ASP A 341 -20.98 8.16 4.02
N THR A 342 -20.95 7.90 2.71
CA THR A 342 -20.37 6.68 2.13
C THR A 342 -18.88 6.56 2.45
N LEU A 343 -18.08 7.59 2.14
CA LEU A 343 -16.64 7.56 2.42
C LEU A 343 -16.33 7.56 3.92
N ALA A 344 -17.12 8.28 4.72
CA ALA A 344 -16.96 8.32 6.17
C ALA A 344 -17.22 6.94 6.81
N GLN A 345 -18.35 6.31 6.49
CA GLN A 345 -18.71 4.98 6.98
C GLN A 345 -17.70 3.93 6.51
N ALA A 346 -17.35 3.94 5.22
CA ALA A 346 -16.37 3.01 4.66
C ALA A 346 -15.00 3.15 5.34
N ARG A 347 -14.49 4.38 5.48
CA ARG A 347 -13.21 4.64 6.14
C ARG A 347 -13.21 4.14 7.59
N ASN A 348 -14.27 4.40 8.36
CA ASN A 348 -14.35 3.95 9.76
C ASN A 348 -14.36 2.42 9.85
N HIS A 349 -15.20 1.77 9.05
CA HIS A 349 -15.24 0.31 8.97
C HIS A 349 -13.87 -0.28 8.59
N ILE A 350 -13.20 0.27 7.58
CA ILE A 350 -11.88 -0.19 7.12
C ILE A 350 -10.77 0.11 8.15
N ALA A 351 -10.82 1.25 8.84
CA ALA A 351 -9.82 1.61 9.86
C ALA A 351 -9.86 0.65 11.06
N HIS A 352 -11.04 0.15 11.40
CA HIS A 352 -11.24 -0.79 12.49
C HIS A 352 -11.31 -2.25 12.04
N PHE A 353 -10.96 -2.57 10.78
CA PHE A 353 -11.06 -3.93 10.23
C PHE A 353 -12.45 -4.58 10.45
N GLY A 354 -13.52 -3.78 10.42
CA GLY A 354 -14.88 -4.22 10.66
C GLY A 354 -15.24 -4.49 12.13
N PHE A 355 -14.34 -4.25 13.08
CA PHE A 355 -14.62 -4.30 14.52
C PHE A 355 -15.34 -3.02 15.01
N ASN A 356 -16.41 -2.64 14.32
CA ASN A 356 -17.32 -1.57 14.72
C ASN A 356 -18.78 -1.94 14.38
N LYS A 357 -19.75 -1.11 14.82
CA LYS A 357 -21.17 -1.32 14.53
C LYS A 357 -21.59 -0.77 13.15
N ASP A 358 -20.67 -0.16 12.41
CA ASP A 358 -20.96 0.52 11.16
C ASP A 358 -21.09 -0.50 10.02
N SER A 359 -22.11 -0.33 9.18
CA SER A 359 -22.24 -1.11 7.96
C SER A 359 -21.25 -0.65 6.90
N LEU A 360 -20.50 -1.57 6.30
CA LEU A 360 -19.65 -1.25 5.15
C LEU A 360 -20.54 -0.95 3.93
N PRO A 361 -20.43 0.25 3.32
CA PRO A 361 -21.09 0.53 2.05
C PRO A 361 -20.62 -0.44 0.96
N SER A 362 -21.44 -0.66 -0.08
CA SER A 362 -21.06 -1.58 -1.15
C SER A 362 -19.77 -1.14 -1.85
N PRO A 363 -18.90 -2.07 -2.27
CA PRO A 363 -17.67 -1.73 -3.01
C PRO A 363 -17.92 -0.86 -4.24
N GLN A 364 -19.04 -1.06 -4.94
CA GLN A 364 -19.42 -0.26 -6.12
C GLN A 364 -19.72 1.20 -5.75
N ASN A 365 -20.38 1.43 -4.61
CA ASN A 365 -20.63 2.79 -4.14
C ASN A 365 -19.32 3.47 -3.72
N ILE A 366 -18.45 2.76 -3.01
CA ILE A 366 -17.12 3.28 -2.62
C ILE A 366 -16.30 3.65 -3.86
N GLN A 367 -16.23 2.75 -4.85
CA GLN A 367 -15.53 2.98 -6.11
C GLN A 367 -16.06 4.20 -6.85
N ARG A 368 -17.40 4.35 -6.95
CA ARG A 368 -18.03 5.51 -7.61
C ARG A 368 -17.65 6.82 -6.92
N GLU A 369 -17.69 6.88 -5.59
CA GLU A 369 -17.30 8.09 -4.86
C GLU A 369 -15.82 8.44 -5.06
N ILE A 370 -14.92 7.45 -5.04
CA ILE A 370 -13.50 7.66 -5.30
C ILE A 370 -13.26 8.12 -6.75
N GLN A 371 -13.91 7.47 -7.72
CA GLN A 371 -13.80 7.83 -9.14
C GLN A 371 -14.26 9.28 -9.38
N ASN A 372 -15.35 9.71 -8.73
CA ASN A 372 -15.80 11.10 -8.79
C ASN A 372 -14.72 12.11 -8.33
N LEU A 373 -13.93 11.76 -7.31
CA LEU A 373 -12.82 12.60 -6.82
C LEU A 373 -11.62 12.58 -7.77
N ILE A 374 -11.39 11.45 -8.45
CA ILE A 374 -10.31 11.31 -9.43
C ILE A 374 -10.64 12.04 -10.73
N GLU A 375 -11.90 12.17 -11.13
CA GLU A 375 -12.27 12.78 -12.42
C GLU A 375 -12.51 14.29 -12.35
N LYS A 376 -13.04 14.81 -11.23
CA LYS A 376 -13.36 16.22 -11.08
C LYS A 376 -12.14 17.06 -10.67
N ASP A 377 -12.10 18.32 -11.09
CA ASP A 377 -11.18 19.31 -10.53
C ASP A 377 -11.56 19.64 -9.06
N PHE A 378 -10.61 20.19 -8.30
CA PHE A 378 -10.84 20.48 -6.89
C PHE A 378 -11.91 21.57 -6.69
N GLU A 379 -12.07 22.51 -7.62
CA GLU A 379 -13.08 23.58 -7.54
C GLU A 379 -14.51 23.02 -7.64
N SER A 380 -14.74 22.09 -8.56
CA SER A 380 -15.99 21.35 -8.79
C SER A 380 -16.29 20.38 -7.65
N ILE A 381 -15.25 19.80 -7.04
CA ILE A 381 -15.41 19.02 -5.80
C ILE A 381 -16.02 19.94 -4.74
N VAL A 382 -15.39 21.08 -4.42
CA VAL A 382 -15.89 21.94 -3.33
C VAL A 382 -17.20 22.65 -3.66
N SER A 383 -17.51 22.97 -4.92
CA SER A 383 -18.79 23.60 -5.26
C SER A 383 -20.00 22.70 -4.93
N ASN A 384 -19.80 21.38 -4.92
CA ASN A 384 -20.80 20.39 -4.51
C ASN A 384 -20.79 20.10 -3.00
N TYR A 385 -19.75 20.50 -2.27
CA TYR A 385 -19.66 20.35 -0.82
C TYR A 385 -19.99 21.68 -0.14
N THR A 386 -21.22 21.80 0.34
CA THR A 386 -21.62 22.94 1.16
C THR A 386 -20.99 22.78 2.55
N PRO A 387 -20.16 23.73 3.03
CA PRO A 387 -19.73 23.71 4.42
C PRO A 387 -20.96 23.67 5.31
N SER A 388 -21.06 22.69 6.21
CA SER A 388 -22.14 22.71 7.20
C SER A 388 -22.06 24.02 7.97
N LYS A 389 -23.18 24.73 8.07
CA LYS A 389 -23.27 25.96 8.89
C LYS A 389 -22.67 25.65 10.27
N GLN A 390 -21.68 26.44 10.70
CA GLN A 390 -21.06 26.24 12.01
C GLN A 390 -22.10 26.52 13.09
N LEU A 391 -22.81 25.48 13.55
CA LEU A 391 -23.78 25.57 14.62
C LEU A 391 -23.04 25.38 15.94
N LYS A 392 -22.99 26.42 16.76
CA LYS A 392 -22.36 26.37 18.07
C LYS A 392 -23.39 26.02 19.13
N ALA A 393 -23.27 24.83 19.71
CA ALA A 393 -24.17 24.35 20.74
C ALA A 393 -23.57 24.45 22.15
N ILE A 394 -24.43 24.70 23.13
CA ILE A 394 -24.12 24.67 24.56
C ILE A 394 -24.89 23.50 25.17
N LEU A 395 -24.19 22.59 25.84
CA LEU A 395 -24.80 21.52 26.64
C LEU A 395 -24.57 21.85 28.11
N SER A 396 -25.64 21.97 28.88
CA SER A 396 -25.56 22.33 30.29
C SER A 396 -26.53 21.50 31.14
N PRO A 397 -26.13 21.06 32.33
CA PRO A 397 -27.08 20.63 33.33
C PRO A 397 -27.75 21.85 33.97
N LEU A 398 -28.93 21.65 34.57
CA LEU A 398 -29.58 22.63 35.41
C LEU A 398 -30.24 21.94 36.61
N GLY A 399 -29.89 22.41 37.81
CA GLY A 399 -30.48 22.03 39.09
C GLY A 399 -31.53 23.05 39.50
N THR A 400 -31.57 23.37 40.79
CA THR A 400 -32.56 24.31 41.36
C THR A 400 -32.06 25.75 41.49
N THR A 401 -30.84 26.04 41.05
CA THR A 401 -30.21 27.36 41.13
C THR A 401 -29.79 27.83 39.73
N PRO A 402 -30.20 29.04 39.29
CA PRO A 402 -30.01 29.45 37.89
C PRO A 402 -28.61 29.98 37.55
N GLY A 403 -27.78 30.35 38.55
CA GLY A 403 -26.58 31.16 38.35
C GLY A 403 -25.51 30.56 37.42
N ALA A 404 -25.28 29.24 37.47
CA ALA A 404 -24.29 28.60 36.61
C ALA A 404 -24.70 28.66 35.12
N LEU A 405 -25.94 28.29 34.80
CA LEU A 405 -26.46 28.37 33.43
C LEU A 405 -26.50 29.83 32.95
N TYR A 406 -26.96 30.75 33.80
CA TYR A 406 -26.96 32.19 33.49
C TYR A 406 -25.56 32.71 33.13
N THR A 407 -24.55 32.34 33.92
CA THR A 407 -23.15 32.73 33.69
C THR A 407 -22.62 32.20 32.36
N VAL A 408 -22.89 30.93 32.03
CA VAL A 408 -22.49 30.34 30.74
C VAL A 408 -23.13 31.10 29.57
N LEU A 409 -24.43 31.36 29.63
CA LEU A 409 -25.16 32.02 28.54
C LEU A 409 -24.74 33.48 28.33
N LYS A 410 -24.37 34.20 29.39
CA LYS A 410 -23.83 35.56 29.27
C LYS A 410 -22.38 35.59 28.78
N SER A 411 -21.59 34.56 29.09
CA SER A 411 -20.16 34.55 28.78
C SER A 411 -19.82 33.93 27.44
N ILE A 412 -20.67 33.02 26.95
CA ILE A 412 -20.37 32.19 25.78
C ILE A 412 -21.53 32.27 24.77
N PRO A 413 -21.30 32.77 23.54
CA PRO A 413 -22.34 32.77 22.52
C PRO A 413 -22.62 31.34 22.04
N GLY A 414 -23.87 31.06 21.73
CA GLY A 414 -24.33 29.80 21.16
C GLY A 414 -25.61 30.00 20.33
N ASP A 415 -25.78 29.16 19.31
CA ASP A 415 -26.96 29.13 18.44
C ASP A 415 -28.00 28.12 18.94
N LEU A 416 -27.54 27.10 19.67
CA LEU A 416 -28.35 26.03 20.23
C LEU A 416 -27.97 25.80 21.70
N LEU A 417 -28.97 25.62 22.57
CA LEU A 417 -28.79 25.25 23.96
C LEU A 417 -29.54 23.94 24.24
N VAL A 418 -28.85 22.95 24.79
CA VAL A 418 -29.45 21.69 25.28
C VAL A 418 -29.27 21.64 26.79
N ILE A 419 -30.38 21.53 27.51
CA ILE A 419 -30.43 21.55 28.97
C ILE A 419 -30.85 20.18 29.48
N VAL A 420 -30.09 19.59 30.40
CA VAL A 420 -30.48 18.36 31.10
C VAL A 420 -30.89 18.69 32.53
N THR A 421 -32.16 18.49 32.88
CA THR A 421 -32.72 18.96 34.17
C THR A 421 -33.90 18.11 34.63
N SER A 422 -34.33 18.29 35.89
CA SER A 422 -35.61 17.81 36.39
C SER A 422 -36.77 18.78 36.07
N GLU A 423 -38.01 18.35 36.30
CA GLU A 423 -39.22 19.21 36.18
C GLU A 423 -39.13 20.49 37.02
N GLN A 424 -38.45 20.45 38.16
CA GLN A 424 -38.26 21.64 39.01
C GLN A 424 -37.34 22.66 38.34
N GLY A 425 -36.24 22.20 37.73
CA GLY A 425 -35.31 23.09 37.04
C GLY A 425 -35.85 23.57 35.69
N GLU A 426 -36.67 22.78 34.99
CA GLU A 426 -37.35 23.20 33.76
C GLU A 426 -38.16 24.50 33.95
N LYS A 427 -38.84 24.64 35.09
CA LYS A 427 -39.62 25.84 35.44
C LYS A 427 -38.77 27.12 35.51
N LEU A 428 -37.47 26.99 35.75
CA LEU A 428 -36.54 28.12 35.82
C LEU A 428 -36.01 28.53 34.44
N VAL A 429 -36.06 27.63 33.44
CA VAL A 429 -35.44 27.85 32.12
C VAL A 429 -35.94 29.12 31.44
N PRO A 430 -37.25 29.39 31.32
CA PRO A 430 -37.72 30.59 30.61
C PRO A 430 -37.17 31.89 31.19
N GLU A 431 -37.15 32.02 32.52
CA GLU A 431 -36.63 33.20 33.22
C GLU A 431 -35.12 33.37 33.01
N ILE A 432 -34.35 32.27 33.03
CA ILE A 432 -32.90 32.30 32.78
C ILE A 432 -32.61 32.76 31.36
N ILE A 433 -33.32 32.22 30.37
CA ILE A 433 -33.13 32.54 28.95
C ILE A 433 -33.43 34.02 28.70
N GLU A 434 -34.53 34.52 29.25
CA GLU A 434 -34.93 35.92 29.16
C GLU A 434 -33.86 36.83 29.77
N LYS A 435 -33.45 36.58 31.02
CA LYS A 435 -32.45 37.40 31.73
C LYS A 435 -31.05 37.30 31.11
N ALA A 436 -30.69 36.15 30.57
CA ALA A 436 -29.44 35.96 29.84
C ALA A 436 -29.47 36.64 28.46
N GLU A 437 -30.66 37.00 27.95
CA GLU A 437 -30.88 37.51 26.59
C GLU A 437 -30.38 36.52 25.53
N PHE A 438 -30.53 35.22 25.79
CA PHE A 438 -30.10 34.18 24.86
C PHE A 438 -31.06 34.13 23.67
N LYS A 439 -30.51 34.28 22.45
CA LYS A 439 -31.30 34.37 21.19
C LYS A 439 -31.33 33.06 20.39
N GLY A 440 -30.59 32.04 20.82
CA GLY A 440 -30.54 30.75 20.15
C GLY A 440 -31.76 29.89 20.43
N GLU A 441 -31.88 28.78 19.71
CA GLU A 441 -32.89 27.76 20.00
C GLU A 441 -32.49 27.01 21.29
N TYR A 442 -33.46 26.63 22.13
CA TYR A 442 -33.18 25.83 23.32
C TYR A 442 -34.08 24.60 23.43
N HIS A 443 -33.52 23.55 24.03
CA HIS A 443 -34.17 22.26 24.21
C HIS A 443 -33.95 21.76 25.63
N VAL A 444 -35.01 21.28 26.27
CA VAL A 444 -34.97 20.70 27.61
C VAL A 444 -35.12 19.18 27.51
N ILE A 445 -34.23 18.45 28.17
CA ILE A 445 -34.28 17.00 28.35
C ILE A 445 -34.56 16.74 29.83
N LEU A 446 -35.74 16.18 30.08
CA LEU A 446 -36.22 15.91 31.43
C LEU A 446 -35.65 14.60 31.99
N VAL A 447 -35.23 14.67 33.25
CA VAL A 447 -34.82 13.54 34.10
C VAL A 447 -35.80 13.45 35.27
N ASN A 448 -36.46 12.30 35.44
CA ASN A 448 -37.50 12.15 36.46
C ASN A 448 -36.91 12.22 37.87
N ASP A 449 -35.81 11.49 38.13
CA ASP A 449 -35.10 11.57 39.40
C ASP A 449 -33.66 12.08 39.19
N PRO A 450 -33.40 13.38 39.42
CA PRO A 450 -32.07 13.96 39.25
C PRO A 450 -31.06 13.51 40.32
N PHE A 451 -31.43 12.64 41.26
CA PHE A 451 -30.53 12.10 42.29
C PHE A 451 -30.30 10.59 42.16
N LYS A 452 -31.31 9.82 41.74
CA LYS A 452 -31.24 8.34 41.66
C LYS A 452 -31.62 7.73 40.32
N GLY A 453 -32.07 8.51 39.34
CA GLY A 453 -32.54 8.07 38.01
C GLY A 453 -31.42 7.62 37.06
N LEU A 454 -30.50 6.77 37.53
CA LEU A 454 -29.35 6.31 36.74
C LEU A 454 -29.79 5.47 35.52
N ASP A 455 -30.91 4.76 35.63
CA ASP A 455 -31.55 3.97 34.57
C ASP A 455 -32.03 4.84 33.39
N GLU A 456 -32.26 6.14 33.61
CA GLU A 456 -32.68 7.09 32.57
C GLU A 456 -31.52 7.54 31.67
N THR A 457 -30.26 7.30 32.07
CA THR A 457 -29.05 7.82 31.41
C THR A 457 -29.04 7.49 29.91
N SER A 458 -29.35 6.26 29.52
CA SER A 458 -29.30 5.85 28.10
C SER A 458 -30.29 6.64 27.24
N LYS A 459 -31.48 6.93 27.77
CA LYS A 459 -32.52 7.70 27.08
C LYS A 459 -32.11 9.16 26.95
N VAL A 460 -31.58 9.76 28.03
CA VAL A 460 -31.08 11.14 28.05
C VAL A 460 -29.94 11.31 27.04
N VAL A 461 -28.98 10.38 27.01
CA VAL A 461 -27.86 10.38 26.05
C VAL A 461 -28.37 10.32 24.61
N GLN A 462 -29.32 9.44 24.31
CA GLN A 462 -29.89 9.33 22.97
C GLN A 462 -30.58 10.62 22.53
N GLN A 463 -31.40 11.22 23.39
CA GLN A 463 -32.10 12.47 23.08
C GLN A 463 -31.12 13.63 22.85
N ALA A 464 -30.12 13.77 23.72
CA ALA A 464 -29.12 14.83 23.57
C ALA A 464 -28.28 14.66 22.30
N THR A 465 -27.89 13.41 21.99
CA THR A 465 -27.13 13.09 20.77
C THR A 465 -27.89 13.50 19.51
N GLU A 466 -29.19 13.21 19.44
CA GLU A 466 -30.03 13.60 18.30
C GLU A 466 -30.13 15.12 18.14
N ARG A 467 -30.28 15.86 19.25
CA ARG A 467 -30.35 17.33 19.23
C ARG A 467 -29.04 17.99 18.87
N LEU A 468 -27.92 17.37 19.24
CA LEU A 468 -26.57 17.89 19.02
C LEU A 468 -25.95 17.43 17.69
N LYS A 469 -26.66 16.62 16.88
CA LYS A 469 -26.10 15.98 15.68
C LYS A 469 -25.49 16.99 14.69
N ASP A 470 -26.16 18.14 14.50
CA ASP A 470 -25.77 19.16 13.52
C ASP A 470 -24.77 20.20 14.08
N ALA A 471 -24.45 20.14 15.37
CA ALA A 471 -23.51 21.06 16.00
C ALA A 471 -22.05 20.75 15.59
N THR A 472 -21.30 21.74 15.12
CA THR A 472 -19.88 21.58 14.79
C THR A 472 -18.97 21.99 15.95
N GLU A 473 -19.43 22.92 16.79
CA GLU A 473 -18.78 23.34 18.02
C GLU A 473 -19.70 23.05 19.22
N LEU A 474 -19.12 22.53 20.30
CA LEU A 474 -19.87 22.16 21.50
C LEU A 474 -19.18 22.67 22.75
N VAL A 475 -19.91 23.44 23.55
CA VAL A 475 -19.47 23.90 24.87
C VAL A 475 -20.21 23.09 25.93
N ILE A 476 -19.46 22.29 26.69
CA ILE A 476 -19.96 21.41 27.74
C ILE A 476 -19.77 22.10 29.08
N ASN A 477 -20.85 22.55 29.71
CA ASN A 477 -20.81 23.02 31.10
C ASN A 477 -20.95 21.84 32.06
N LEU A 478 -20.02 21.69 33.01
CA LEU A 478 -20.05 20.62 34.03
C LEU A 478 -20.57 21.07 35.40
N THR A 479 -21.22 22.23 35.47
CA THR A 479 -21.70 22.81 36.73
C THR A 479 -23.14 23.31 36.65
N GLY A 480 -23.78 23.44 37.82
CA GLY A 480 -25.15 23.91 37.91
C GLY A 480 -26.21 22.81 38.02
N GLY A 481 -25.84 21.53 37.89
CA GLY A 481 -26.70 20.37 38.14
C GLY A 481 -26.36 19.60 39.42
N THR A 482 -27.18 18.60 39.73
CA THR A 482 -26.85 17.56 40.71
C THR A 482 -25.68 16.70 40.22
N THR A 483 -25.09 15.90 41.10
CA THR A 483 -24.01 14.96 40.74
C THR A 483 -24.44 14.04 39.59
N LEU A 484 -25.68 13.55 39.59
CA LEU A 484 -26.18 12.66 38.55
C LEU A 484 -26.41 13.38 37.21
N LEU A 485 -26.92 14.62 37.23
CA LEU A 485 -27.07 15.42 36.00
C LEU A 485 -25.69 15.70 35.37
N ASN A 486 -24.70 16.08 36.17
CA ASN A 486 -23.33 16.30 35.67
C ASN A 486 -22.73 14.99 35.10
N TYR A 487 -22.96 13.86 35.75
CA TYR A 487 -22.57 12.54 35.20
C TYR A 487 -23.23 12.28 33.84
N MET A 488 -24.53 12.55 33.68
CA MET A 488 -25.22 12.39 32.39
C MET A 488 -24.62 13.30 31.30
N ILE A 489 -24.24 14.53 31.64
CA ILE A 489 -23.56 15.46 30.72
C ILE A 489 -22.22 14.90 30.23
N GLU A 490 -21.42 14.30 31.12
CA GLU A 490 -20.18 13.63 30.72
C GLU A 490 -20.43 12.45 29.78
N ARG A 491 -21.48 11.64 30.06
CA ARG A 491 -21.85 10.52 29.18
C ARG A 491 -22.32 11.01 27.81
N ILE A 492 -23.04 12.13 27.73
CA ILE A 492 -23.40 12.76 26.46
C ILE A 492 -22.13 13.20 25.73
N ARG A 493 -21.23 13.94 26.40
CA ARG A 493 -19.94 14.38 25.83
C ARG A 493 -19.19 13.23 25.19
N ASP A 494 -19.05 12.10 25.87
CA ASP A 494 -18.31 10.94 25.38
C ASP A 494 -18.93 10.33 24.11
N ASN A 495 -20.25 10.44 23.93
CA ASN A 495 -20.97 9.94 22.75
C ASN A 495 -20.92 10.90 21.57
N VAL A 496 -20.84 12.21 21.81
CA VAL A 496 -20.88 13.24 20.75
C VAL A 496 -19.50 13.81 20.39
N ARG A 497 -18.41 13.32 21.00
CA ARG A 497 -17.05 13.88 20.84
C ARG A 497 -16.43 13.75 19.46
N TYR A 498 -16.84 12.77 18.66
CA TYR A 498 -16.20 12.52 17.37
C TYR A 498 -16.72 13.51 16.31
N GLY A 499 -15.80 14.19 15.62
CA GLY A 499 -16.14 15.14 14.56
C GLY A 499 -16.69 16.50 15.04
N LYS A 500 -16.50 16.87 16.31
CA LYS A 500 -16.92 18.17 16.87
C LYS A 500 -15.80 18.84 17.65
N LYS A 501 -15.72 20.17 17.59
CA LYS A 501 -14.82 20.95 18.44
C LYS A 501 -15.44 21.11 19.83
N ILE A 502 -14.91 20.37 20.81
CA ILE A 502 -15.42 20.39 22.19
C ILE A 502 -14.58 21.31 23.07
N LYS A 503 -15.26 22.18 23.82
CA LYS A 503 -14.72 22.91 24.98
C LYS A 503 -15.48 22.50 26.22
N THR A 504 -14.77 22.14 27.28
CA THR A 504 -15.39 21.83 28.58
C THR A 504 -15.16 23.01 29.52
N VAL A 505 -16.22 23.48 30.16
CA VAL A 505 -16.18 24.64 31.04
C VAL A 505 -16.84 24.36 32.39
N ILE A 506 -16.38 25.08 33.41
CA ILE A 506 -16.98 25.17 34.73
C ILE A 506 -17.39 26.63 34.95
N ALA A 507 -18.65 26.86 35.27
CA ALA A 507 -19.14 28.14 35.76
C ALA A 507 -19.12 28.14 37.28
N TYR A 508 -18.47 29.14 37.87
CA TYR A 508 -18.39 29.30 39.32
C TYR A 508 -18.61 30.75 39.72
N ASP A 509 -19.10 30.94 40.93
CA ASP A 509 -19.34 32.25 41.53
C ASP A 509 -18.61 32.29 42.88
N GLU A 510 -17.74 33.28 43.06
CA GLU A 510 -16.90 33.44 44.25
C GLU A 510 -17.67 34.00 45.45
N ARG A 511 -18.89 34.51 45.24
CA ARG A 511 -19.74 35.04 46.30
C ARG A 511 -20.19 33.92 47.25
N PRO A 512 -20.47 34.20 48.52
CA PRO A 512 -21.07 33.24 49.44
C PRO A 512 -22.37 32.63 48.90
N TYR A 513 -22.61 31.35 49.17
CA TYR A 513 -23.79 30.62 48.66
C TYR A 513 -25.14 31.28 49.01
N ASP A 514 -25.23 31.88 50.21
CA ASP A 514 -26.44 32.60 50.62
C ASP A 514 -26.70 33.88 49.80
N GLU A 515 -25.65 34.55 49.33
CA GLU A 515 -25.75 35.70 48.43
C GLU A 515 -26.14 35.25 47.02
N GLN A 516 -25.55 34.16 46.54
CA GLN A 516 -25.94 33.56 45.25
C GLN A 516 -27.41 33.17 45.23
N ARG A 517 -27.97 32.65 46.32
CA ARG A 517 -29.40 32.29 46.39
C ARG A 517 -30.32 33.52 46.40
N LYS A 518 -29.89 34.64 46.99
CA LYS A 518 -30.67 35.89 47.02
C LYS A 518 -30.62 36.63 45.69
N GLU A 519 -29.46 36.64 45.04
CA GLU A 519 -29.21 37.32 43.78
C GLU A 519 -28.52 36.38 42.77
N PRO A 520 -29.29 35.45 42.17
CA PRO A 520 -28.72 34.38 41.36
C PRO A 520 -28.41 34.78 39.91
N TYR A 521 -28.77 36.01 39.50
CA TYR A 521 -28.59 36.53 38.14
C TYR A 521 -27.44 37.55 38.07
N ILE A 522 -26.30 37.21 38.67
CA ILE A 522 -25.05 37.95 38.55
C ILE A 522 -24.07 37.05 37.80
N VAL A 523 -23.35 37.63 36.84
CA VAL A 523 -22.41 36.89 35.99
C VAL A 523 -21.21 36.47 36.83
N GLY A 524 -21.01 35.16 36.98
CA GLY A 524 -19.83 34.58 37.62
C GLY A 524 -18.64 34.46 36.66
N ASN A 525 -17.72 33.56 36.99
CA ASN A 525 -16.51 33.28 36.21
C ASN A 525 -16.63 31.96 35.44
N ILE A 526 -15.91 31.86 34.32
CA ILE A 526 -15.78 30.65 33.51
C ILE A 526 -14.34 30.13 33.59
N LEU A 527 -14.19 28.85 33.93
CA LEU A 527 -12.93 28.12 33.86
C LEU A 527 -13.01 27.09 32.71
N GLU A 528 -12.16 27.24 31.69
CA GLU A 528 -12.00 26.24 30.63
C GLU A 528 -11.10 25.10 31.14
N LEU A 529 -11.60 23.86 31.05
CA LEU A 529 -10.86 22.68 31.47
C LEU A 529 -9.96 22.17 30.33
N PRO A 530 -8.76 21.65 30.65
CA PRO A 530 -7.90 21.01 29.65
C PRO A 530 -8.58 19.77 29.05
N LYS A 531 -8.25 19.49 27.79
CA LYS A 531 -8.78 18.36 27.01
C LYS A 531 -8.42 17.00 27.59
#